data_AF-A0A845YCT6-F1
#
_entry.id   AF-A0A845YCT6-F1
#
_cell.length_a   1.000
_cell.length_b   1.000
_cell.length_c   1.000
_cell.angle_alpha   90.00
_cell.angle_beta   90.00
_cell.angle_gamma   90.00
#
_symmetry.space_group_name_H-M   'P 1'
#
loop_
_entity.id
_entity.type
_entity.pdbx_description
1 polymer ?
#
loop_
_entity_poly.entity_id
_entity_poly.type
_entity_poly.pdbx_seq_one_letter_code
_entity_poly.pdbx_strand_id
1 'polypeptide(L)'
;MLKLTYTENGFYLELLAQPLEEWVSARVMLALRSGTSLCIEPSNASFLLPADLPQLQSLERQGQTEEAIALCLCDADYVEISLQGTWLSSDPNSEEGIFVTVMSHAVEFFLFKLWQEAQAMTSVISE
;
A
#
# COMPACT_ATOMS: atom_id res chain seq x y z
N MET A 1 -5.94 2.33 8.64
CA MET A 1 -5.46 1.36 7.64
C MET A 1 -4.99 2.05 6.39
N LEU A 2 -3.98 1.48 5.72
CA LEU A 2 -3.53 1.95 4.41
C LEU A 2 -4.26 1.21 3.31
N LYS A 3 -4.59 1.93 2.24
CA LYS A 3 -5.15 1.40 1.01
C LYS A 3 -4.23 1.76 -0.16
N LEU A 4 -3.82 0.75 -0.92
CA LEU A 4 -3.14 0.90 -2.19
C LEU A 4 -4.13 0.55 -3.29
N THR A 5 -4.32 1.46 -4.25
CA THR A 5 -5.13 1.20 -5.45
C THR A 5 -4.18 1.06 -6.63
N TYR A 6 -3.98 -0.17 -7.10
CA TYR A 6 -3.15 -0.46 -8.26
C TYR A 6 -3.96 -0.30 -9.53
N THR A 7 -3.35 0.37 -10.50
CA THR A 7 -3.89 0.71 -11.83
C THR A 7 -2.83 0.38 -12.88
N GLU A 8 -3.20 0.38 -14.16
CA GLU A 8 -2.25 0.17 -15.26
C GLU A 8 -1.00 1.07 -15.21
N ASN A 9 -1.14 2.29 -14.67
CA ASN A 9 -0.09 3.33 -14.71
C ASN A 9 0.61 3.54 -13.36
N GLY A 10 0.45 2.65 -12.40
CA GLY A 10 1.02 2.76 -11.05
C GLY A 10 -0.04 2.62 -9.97
N PHE A 11 0.14 3.32 -8.84
CA PHE A 11 -0.76 3.16 -7.70
C PHE A 11 -1.02 4.46 -6.95
N TYR A 12 -2.13 4.47 -6.21
CA TYR A 12 -2.49 5.52 -5.25
C TYR A 12 -2.46 4.97 -3.84
N LEU A 13 -1.88 5.71 -2.91
CA LEU A 13 -1.89 5.41 -1.49
C LEU A 13 -2.88 6.32 -0.75
N GLU A 14 -3.70 5.75 0.13
CA GLU A 14 -4.69 6.49 0.91
C GLU A 14 -4.72 5.98 2.36
N LEU A 15 -4.98 6.89 3.30
CA LEU A 15 -5.31 6.54 4.68
C LEU A 15 -6.82 6.38 4.82
N LEU A 16 -7.23 5.25 5.40
CA LEU A 16 -8.62 4.95 5.71
C LEU A 16 -8.82 4.91 7.23
N ALA A 17 -9.85 5.62 7.69
CA ALA A 17 -10.22 5.73 9.09
C ALA A 17 -11.15 4.62 9.58
N GLN A 18 -11.63 3.75 8.70
CA GLN A 18 -12.56 2.67 9.02
C GLN A 18 -11.85 1.32 9.23
N PRO A 19 -12.40 0.42 10.07
CA PRO A 19 -11.87 -0.93 10.26
C PRO A 19 -11.89 -1.76 8.97
N LEU A 20 -10.99 -2.73 8.89
CA LEU A 20 -10.87 -3.62 7.73
C LEU A 20 -12.18 -4.39 7.49
N GLU A 21 -12.77 -4.95 8.56
CA GLU A 21 -13.97 -5.79 8.49
C GLU A 21 -15.17 -5.02 7.96
N GLU A 22 -15.35 -3.78 8.41
CA GLU A 22 -16.42 -2.90 7.92
C GLU A 22 -16.21 -2.53 6.44
N TRP A 23 -14.97 -2.21 6.07
CA TRP A 23 -14.60 -1.84 4.71
C TRP A 23 -14.74 -2.99 3.71
N VAL A 24 -14.35 -4.20 4.12
CA VAL A 24 -14.50 -5.43 3.34
C VAL A 24 -15.97 -5.79 3.21
N SER A 25 -16.72 -5.78 4.32
CA SER A 25 -18.15 -6.11 4.33
C SER A 25 -18.94 -5.22 3.37
N ALA A 26 -18.67 -3.92 3.35
CA ALA A 26 -19.33 -2.99 2.44
C ALA A 26 -19.11 -3.37 0.96
N ARG A 27 -17.91 -3.83 0.59
CA ARG A 27 -17.57 -4.25 -0.78
C ARG A 27 -18.16 -5.59 -1.15
N VAL A 28 -18.16 -6.55 -0.22
CA VAL A 28 -18.85 -7.84 -0.41
C VAL A 28 -20.34 -7.61 -0.65
N MET A 29 -20.98 -6.77 0.17
CA MET A 29 -22.39 -6.45 0.00
C MET A 29 -22.68 -5.72 -1.31
N LEU A 30 -21.79 -4.83 -1.75
CA LEU A 30 -21.90 -4.17 -3.06
C LEU A 30 -21.83 -5.20 -4.18
N ALA A 31 -20.80 -6.05 -4.19
CA ALA A 31 -20.56 -7.07 -5.21
C ALA A 31 -21.75 -8.04 -5.35
N LEU A 32 -22.30 -8.49 -4.22
CA LEU A 32 -23.50 -9.33 -4.17
C LEU A 32 -24.72 -8.64 -4.81
N ARG A 33 -24.89 -7.33 -4.60
CA ARG A 33 -26.01 -6.56 -5.13
C ARG A 33 -25.85 -6.19 -6.60
N SER A 34 -24.62 -5.98 -7.06
CA SER A 34 -24.31 -5.67 -8.45
C SER A 34 -24.14 -6.91 -9.32
N GLY A 35 -24.08 -8.12 -8.74
CA GLY A 35 -23.82 -9.35 -9.48
C GLY A 35 -22.40 -9.41 -10.04
N THR A 36 -21.46 -8.70 -9.44
CA THR A 36 -20.05 -8.66 -9.85
C THR A 36 -19.22 -9.61 -9.00
N SER A 37 -18.23 -10.26 -9.62
CA SER A 37 -17.25 -11.05 -8.88
C SER A 37 -16.39 -10.17 -7.97
N LEU A 38 -16.05 -10.70 -6.80
CA LEU A 38 -15.10 -10.10 -5.87
C LEU A 38 -14.26 -11.20 -5.25
N CYS A 39 -12.97 -11.19 -5.54
CA CYS A 39 -11.95 -12.05 -4.98
C CYS A 39 -11.27 -11.31 -3.82
N ILE A 40 -11.08 -12.01 -2.71
CA ILE A 40 -10.48 -11.46 -1.49
C ILE A 40 -9.53 -12.50 -0.92
N GLU A 41 -8.25 -12.15 -0.75
CA GLU A 41 -7.24 -13.07 -0.26
C GLU A 41 -6.13 -12.37 0.54
N PRO A 42 -5.50 -13.07 1.50
CA PRO A 42 -4.24 -12.61 2.08
C PRO A 42 -3.16 -12.52 1.00
N SER A 43 -2.43 -11.42 0.96
CA SER A 43 -1.37 -11.21 -0.03
C SER A 43 -0.29 -10.27 0.49
N ASN A 44 0.72 -10.04 -0.33
CA ASN A 44 1.73 -9.00 -0.15
C ASN A 44 1.58 -7.96 -1.25
N ALA A 45 1.85 -6.70 -0.91
CA ALA A 45 1.95 -5.62 -1.87
C ALA A 45 3.25 -4.86 -1.66
N SER A 46 3.88 -4.49 -2.76
CA SER A 46 5.16 -3.79 -2.73
C SER A 46 5.11 -2.51 -3.55
N PHE A 47 5.86 -1.50 -3.10
CA PHE A 47 6.08 -0.27 -3.84
C PHE A 47 7.48 0.29 -3.56
N LEU A 48 7.96 1.12 -4.49
CA LEU A 48 9.29 1.71 -4.43
C LEU A 48 9.25 3.10 -3.80
N LEU A 49 10.28 3.41 -3.01
CA LEU A 49 10.59 4.74 -2.52
C LEU A 49 12.04 5.10 -2.87
N PRO A 50 12.34 6.38 -3.16
CA PRO A 50 13.72 6.83 -3.35
C PRO A 50 14.60 6.54 -2.13
N ALA A 51 15.80 6.02 -2.37
CA ALA A 51 16.75 5.62 -1.32
C ALA A 51 17.39 6.81 -0.60
N ASP A 52 17.34 8.00 -1.20
CA ASP A 52 17.88 9.25 -0.65
C ASP A 52 16.94 9.94 0.35
N LEU A 53 15.75 9.38 0.60
CA LEU A 53 14.82 9.89 1.60
C LEU A 53 15.45 9.84 3.01
N PRO A 54 15.70 10.99 3.67
CA PRO A 54 16.39 11.02 4.96
C PRO A 54 15.61 10.31 6.08
N GLN A 55 14.29 10.18 5.93
CA GLN A 55 13.40 9.58 6.90
C GLN A 55 13.32 8.05 6.76
N LEU A 56 13.92 7.45 5.72
CA LEU A 56 13.86 6.00 5.46
C LEU A 56 14.51 5.16 6.58
N GLN A 57 15.60 5.67 7.18
CA GLN A 57 16.24 5.06 8.37
C GLN A 57 15.31 4.99 9.60
N SER A 58 14.31 5.86 9.66
CA SER A 58 13.30 5.81 10.72
C SER A 58 12.25 4.74 10.41
N LEU A 59 11.96 4.50 9.12
CA LEU A 59 11.08 3.42 8.69
C LEU A 59 11.71 2.05 8.97
N GLU A 60 13.00 1.86 8.69
CA GLU A 60 13.70 0.61 8.99
C GLU A 60 13.59 0.23 10.48
N ARG A 61 13.76 1.21 11.37
CA ARG A 61 13.61 0.99 12.83
C ARG A 61 12.18 0.64 13.22
N GLN A 62 11.19 1.22 12.56
CA GLN A 62 9.77 0.88 12.79
C GLN A 62 9.42 -0.50 12.22
N GLY A 63 9.89 -0.85 11.03
CA GLY A 63 9.68 -2.16 10.40
C GLY A 63 10.27 -3.32 11.19
N GLN A 64 11.36 -3.11 11.94
CA GLN A 64 11.89 -4.12 12.87
C GLN A 64 10.91 -4.46 14.02
N THR A 65 9.97 -3.57 14.33
CA THR A 65 8.96 -3.76 15.38
C THR A 65 7.64 -4.29 14.82
N GLU A 66 7.37 -4.05 13.54
CA GLU A 66 6.10 -4.34 12.90
C GLU A 66 6.30 -5.39 11.80
N GLU A 67 6.01 -6.66 12.11
CA GLU A 67 6.24 -7.82 11.22
C GLU A 67 5.54 -7.71 9.85
N ALA A 68 4.55 -6.83 9.74
CA ALA A 68 3.81 -6.58 8.50
C ALA A 68 4.59 -5.78 7.45
N ILE A 69 5.78 -5.24 7.78
CA ILE A 69 6.61 -4.44 6.86
C ILE A 69 7.99 -5.09 6.68
N ALA A 70 8.39 -5.27 5.43
CA ALA A 70 9.75 -5.58 5.05
C ALA A 70 10.32 -4.48 4.13
N LEU A 71 11.60 -4.15 4.32
CA LEU A 71 12.35 -3.23 3.47
C LEU A 71 13.46 -3.99 2.78
N CYS A 72 13.59 -3.81 1.47
CA CYS A 72 14.65 -4.41 0.65
C CYS A 72 15.31 -3.33 -0.21
N LEU A 73 16.62 -3.20 -0.12
CA LEU A 73 17.40 -2.36 -1.04
C LEU A 73 17.33 -2.99 -2.43
N CYS A 74 16.61 -2.36 -3.35
CA CYS A 74 16.40 -2.89 -4.70
C CYS A 74 17.60 -2.54 -5.60
N ASP A 75 17.99 -1.26 -5.61
CA ASP A 75 19.17 -0.76 -6.30
C ASP A 75 19.79 0.45 -5.55
N ALA A 76 20.64 1.23 -6.23
CA ALA A 76 21.29 2.40 -5.63
C ALA A 76 20.34 3.58 -5.39
N ASP A 77 19.23 3.63 -6.13
CA ASP A 77 18.32 4.78 -6.20
C ASP A 77 16.98 4.50 -5.50
N TYR A 78 16.62 3.22 -5.31
CA TYR A 78 15.31 2.81 -4.78
C TYR A 78 15.37 1.73 -3.70
N VAL A 79 14.46 1.86 -2.73
CA VAL A 79 14.13 0.85 -1.73
C VAL A 79 12.72 0.33 -1.97
N GLU A 80 12.58 -0.99 -1.98
CA GLU A 80 11.29 -1.67 -2.02
C GLU A 80 10.73 -1.81 -0.60
N ILE A 81 9.50 -1.32 -0.43
CA ILE A 81 8.69 -1.52 0.77
C ILE A 81 7.69 -2.62 0.44
N SER A 82 7.74 -3.73 1.18
CA SER A 82 6.80 -4.85 1.07
C SER A 82 5.89 -4.89 2.30
N LEU A 83 4.59 -4.99 2.07
CA LEU A 83 3.54 -4.96 3.09
C LEU A 83 2.72 -6.24 3.04
N GLN A 84 2.38 -6.78 4.22
CA GLN A 84 1.40 -7.88 4.35
C GLN A 84 -0.01 -7.32 4.55
N GLY A 85 -1.01 -7.95 3.92
CA GLY A 85 -2.37 -7.46 3.98
C GLY A 85 -3.37 -8.29 3.19
N THR A 86 -4.41 -7.63 2.71
CA THR A 86 -5.52 -8.25 1.96
C THR A 86 -5.62 -7.63 0.57
N TRP A 87 -5.60 -8.47 -0.45
CA TRP A 87 -5.85 -8.11 -1.84
C TRP A 87 -7.33 -8.27 -2.18
N LEU A 88 -7.86 -7.32 -2.94
CA LEU A 88 -9.22 -7.34 -3.46
C LEU A 88 -9.20 -7.01 -4.96
N SER A 89 -9.76 -7.90 -5.77
CA SER A 89 -9.93 -7.68 -7.22
C SER A 89 -11.19 -8.36 -7.76
N SER A 90 -11.63 -7.97 -8.95
CA SER A 90 -12.72 -8.65 -9.66
C SER A 90 -12.26 -9.89 -10.43
N ASP A 91 -10.96 -10.03 -10.68
CA ASP A 91 -10.33 -11.18 -11.33
C ASP A 91 -9.13 -11.65 -10.47
N PRO A 92 -9.05 -12.95 -10.10
CA PRO A 92 -7.92 -13.50 -9.34
C PRO A 92 -6.54 -13.29 -9.97
N ASN A 93 -6.46 -13.10 -11.29
CA ASN A 93 -5.19 -12.93 -12.00
C ASN A 93 -4.91 -11.47 -12.38
N SER A 94 -5.73 -10.53 -11.90
CA SER A 94 -5.54 -9.12 -12.22
C SER A 94 -4.39 -8.53 -11.41
N GLU A 95 -3.53 -7.80 -12.11
CA GLU A 95 -2.51 -6.94 -11.51
C GLU A 95 -3.11 -5.61 -11.02
N GLU A 96 -4.38 -5.33 -11.37
CA GLU A 96 -5.15 -4.20 -10.89
C GLU A 96 -6.10 -4.60 -9.76
N GLY A 97 -6.20 -3.71 -8.78
CA GLY A 97 -7.01 -4.01 -7.61
C GLY A 97 -6.73 -3.09 -6.46
N ILE A 98 -7.25 -3.50 -5.31
CA ILE A 98 -7.11 -2.76 -4.07
C ILE A 98 -6.43 -3.66 -3.06
N PHE A 99 -5.28 -3.23 -2.57
CA PHE A 99 -4.65 -3.81 -1.41
C PHE A 99 -4.95 -2.97 -0.18
N VAL A 100 -5.22 -3.62 0.95
CA VAL A 100 -5.37 -2.96 2.24
C VAL A 100 -4.50 -3.65 3.28
N THR A 101 -3.86 -2.85 4.13
CA THR A 101 -3.07 -3.37 5.26
C THR A 101 -3.41 -2.59 6.53
N VAL A 102 -3.39 -3.30 7.65
CA VAL A 102 -3.68 -2.77 8.98
C VAL A 102 -2.40 -2.82 9.79
N MET A 103 -1.98 -1.66 10.26
CA MET A 103 -0.78 -1.46 11.06
C MET A 103 -1.08 -0.45 12.16
N SER A 104 -0.08 -0.14 12.98
CA SER A 104 -0.19 0.98 13.90
C SER A 104 -0.44 2.30 13.14
N HIS A 105 -1.35 3.15 13.64
CA HIS A 105 -1.66 4.43 13.00
C HIS A 105 -0.40 5.28 12.75
N ALA A 106 0.57 5.22 13.65
CA ALA A 106 1.83 5.94 13.51
C ALA A 106 2.59 5.51 12.25
N VAL A 107 2.68 4.20 12.00
CA VAL A 107 3.38 3.63 10.84
C VAL A 107 2.59 3.84 9.56
N GLU A 108 1.27 3.64 9.59
CA GLU A 108 0.39 3.94 8.45
C GLU A 108 0.54 5.40 7.99
N PHE A 109 0.44 6.33 8.94
CA PHE A 109 0.58 7.76 8.66
C PHE A 109 1.98 8.12 8.15
N PHE A 110 3.02 7.50 8.72
CA PHE A 110 4.39 7.74 8.33
C PHE A 110 4.68 7.27 6.91
N LEU A 111 4.27 6.05 6.55
CA LEU A 111 4.35 5.53 5.17
C LEU A 111 3.60 6.41 4.17
N PHE A 112 2.41 6.88 4.54
CA PHE A 112 1.66 7.81 3.69
C PHE A 112 2.43 9.11 3.45
N LYS A 113 3.09 9.67 4.47
CA LYS A 113 3.92 10.88 4.32
C LYS A 113 5.16 10.67 3.48
N LEU A 114 5.85 9.55 3.67
CA LEU A 114 6.99 9.17 2.84
C LEU A 114 6.61 9.07 1.36
N TRP A 115 5.49 8.40 1.07
CA TRP A 115 4.98 8.31 -0.29
C TRP A 115 4.64 9.68 -0.87
N GLN A 116 3.97 10.57 -0.12
CA GLN A 116 3.70 11.94 -0.58
C GLN A 116 4.98 12.73 -0.90
N GLU A 117 6.02 12.59 -0.08
CA GLU A 117 7.31 13.24 -0.28
C GLU A 117 8.02 12.71 -1.53
N ALA A 118 8.02 11.38 -1.74
CA ALA A 118 8.56 10.75 -2.94
C ALA A 118 7.90 11.27 -4.22
N GLN A 119 6.56 11.36 -4.24
CA GLN A 119 5.83 11.86 -5.41
C GLN A 119 6.14 13.33 -5.72
N ALA A 120 6.38 14.15 -4.69
CA ALA A 120 6.79 15.54 -4.87
C ALA A 120 8.18 15.63 -5.49
N MET A 121 9.12 14.78 -5.08
CA MET A 121 10.48 14.76 -5.65
C MET A 121 10.46 14.33 -7.11
N THR A 122 9.75 13.26 -7.48
CA THR A 122 9.65 12.79 -8.87
C THR A 122 9.03 13.84 -9.82
N SER A 123 8.09 14.64 -9.31
CA SER A 123 7.47 15.71 -10.09
C SER A 123 8.45 16.85 -10.41
N VAL A 124 9.39 17.16 -9.51
CA VAL A 124 10.37 18.26 -9.66
C VAL A 124 11.50 17.91 -10.65
N ILE A 125 11.81 16.62 -10.83
CA ILE A 125 12.84 16.15 -11.79
C ILE A 125 12.30 16.05 -13.22
N SER A 126 10.99 16.22 -13.42
CA SER A 126 10.29 16.04 -14.69
C SER A 126 10.04 17.36 -15.46
N GLU A 127 10.60 18.49 -14.99
CA GLU A 127 10.51 19.82 -15.63
C GLU A 127 11.83 20.30 -16.26
#